data_AF-A0A2R6CIH5-F1
#
_entry.id   AF-A0A2R6CIH5-F1
#
_cell.length_a   1.000
_cell.length_b   1.000
_cell.length_c   1.000
_cell.angle_alpha   90.00
_cell.angle_beta   90.00
_cell.angle_gamma   90.00
#
_symmetry.space_group_name_H-M   'P 1'
#
loop_
_entity.id
_entity.type
_entity.pdbx_description
1 polymer ?
#
loop_
_entity_poly.entity_id
_entity_poly.type
_entity_poly.pdbx_seq_one_letter_code
_entity_poly.pdbx_strand_id
1 'polypeptide(L)'
;MCNRAGLAARGVTVTATDLRERSVPESVRFVRDDVTDPRRAVYAGADVLYARNLPPELQRPTVELACTVDAACLFTTLGGDPTAVPARREQLPAETLYRARQ
;
A
#
# COMPACT_ATOMS: atom_id res chain seq x y z
N MET A 1 15.33 -0.62 -3.04
CA MET A 1 14.50 -0.60 -1.82
C MET A 1 13.85 0.77 -1.67
N CYS A 2 12.55 0.89 -1.93
CA CYS A 2 11.80 2.11 -1.59
C CYS A 2 11.33 2.00 -0.13
N ASN A 3 12.16 2.46 0.80
CA ASN A 3 11.73 2.72 2.19
C ASN A 3 10.86 3.99 2.18
N ARG A 4 9.83 4.07 3.05
CA ARG A 4 8.96 5.25 3.23
C ARG A 4 9.75 6.56 3.35
N ALA A 5 10.89 6.51 4.06
CA ALA A 5 11.82 7.64 4.18
C ALA A 5 12.39 8.12 2.82
N GLY A 6 12.67 7.21 1.89
CA GLY A 6 13.25 7.53 0.58
C GLY A 6 12.27 8.07 -0.46
N LEU A 7 10.96 7.93 -0.23
CA LEU A 7 9.92 8.60 -1.02
C LEU A 7 9.68 10.02 -0.50
N ALA A 8 9.55 10.17 0.82
CA ALA A 8 9.41 11.48 1.46
C ALA A 8 10.61 12.39 1.17
N ALA A 9 11.84 11.84 1.19
CA ALA A 9 13.05 12.58 0.83
C ALA A 9 13.08 13.06 -0.64
N ARG A 10 12.24 12.50 -1.53
CA ARG A 10 12.08 12.92 -2.92
C ARG A 10 10.93 13.94 -3.12
N GLY A 11 10.36 14.46 -2.03
CA GLY A 11 9.25 15.42 -2.07
C GLY A 11 7.88 14.77 -2.26
N VAL A 12 7.77 13.44 -2.19
CA VAL A 12 6.49 12.74 -2.26
C VAL A 12 5.81 12.78 -0.89
N THR A 13 4.56 13.23 -0.84
CA THR A 13 3.78 13.16 0.40
C THR A 13 3.44 11.71 0.72
N VAL A 14 3.84 11.24 1.91
CA VAL A 14 3.59 9.86 2.34
C VAL A 14 2.77 9.85 3.62
N THR A 15 1.61 9.18 3.56
CA THR A 15 0.84 8.78 4.74
C THR A 15 0.96 7.26 4.90
N ALA A 16 1.39 6.82 6.08
CA ALA A 16 1.44 5.41 6.45
C ALA A 16 0.22 5.05 7.29
N THR A 17 -0.49 3.99 6.90
CA THR A 17 -1.58 3.41 7.68
C THR A 17 -1.23 2.03 8.20
N ASP A 18 -1.72 1.70 9.40
CA ASP A 18 -1.62 0.38 10.03
C ASP A 18 -2.65 0.30 11.17
N LEU A 19 -3.11 -0.90 11.51
CA LEU A 19 -3.97 -1.14 12.67
C LEU A 19 -3.24 -0.91 13.99
N ARG A 20 -1.92 -1.11 13.99
CA ARG A 20 -1.05 -0.96 15.16
C ARG A 20 -0.16 0.25 14.99
N GLU A 21 0.10 0.96 16.07
CA GLU A 21 1.06 2.07 16.03
C GLU A 21 2.46 1.57 15.66
N ARG A 22 3.11 2.30 14.75
CA ARG A 22 4.47 1.99 14.27
C ARG A 22 5.29 3.27 14.26
N SER A 23 6.57 3.16 14.61
CA SER A 23 7.51 4.24 14.39
C SER A 23 7.66 4.50 12.88
N VAL A 24 7.51 5.75 12.48
CA VAL A 24 7.72 6.22 11.11
C VAL A 24 8.70 7.39 11.13
N PRO A 25 9.41 7.67 10.02
CA PRO A 25 10.21 8.88 9.89
C PRO A 25 9.37 10.13 10.12
N GLU A 26 9.96 11.21 10.65
CA GLU A 26 9.25 12.49 10.93
C GLU A 26 8.55 13.07 9.69
N SER A 27 9.09 12.83 8.50
CA SER A 27 8.53 13.28 7.22
C SER A 27 7.35 12.45 6.73
N VAL A 28 6.94 11.41 7.47
CA VAL A 28 5.83 10.52 7.13
C VAL A 28 4.74 10.67 8.17
N ARG A 29 3.52 10.99 7.71
CA ARG A 29 2.36 11.03 8.60
C ARG A 29 1.91 9.60 8.90
N PHE A 30 1.75 9.25 10.18
CA PHE A 30 1.15 7.97 10.57
C PHE A 30 -0.33 8.15 10.93
N VAL A 31 -1.18 7.23 10.46
CA VAL A 31 -2.61 7.19 10.80
C VAL A 31 -2.97 5.76 11.14
N ARG A 32 -3.52 5.55 12.35
CA ARG A 32 -4.08 4.25 12.70
C ARG A 32 -5.39 4.04 11.95
N ASP A 33 -5.47 3.08 11.05
CA ASP A 33 -6.63 2.84 10.18
C ASP A 33 -6.70 1.36 9.76
N ASP A 34 -7.91 0.83 9.60
CA ASP A 34 -8.16 -0.54 9.14
C ASP A 34 -8.54 -0.51 7.65
N VAL A 35 -7.79 -1.22 6.80
CA VAL A 35 -8.10 -1.27 5.36
C VAL A 35 -9.41 -2.03 5.06
N THR A 36 -9.88 -2.86 6.00
CA THR A 36 -11.14 -3.60 5.89
C THR A 36 -12.37 -2.79 6.31
N ASP A 37 -12.17 -1.72 7.08
CA ASP A 37 -13.18 -0.70 7.42
C ASP A 37 -12.55 0.71 7.36
N PRO A 38 -12.19 1.18 6.15
CA PRO A 38 -11.31 2.32 6.00
C PRO A 38 -12.05 3.65 6.13
N ARG A 39 -11.42 4.61 6.81
CA ARG A 39 -11.86 6.01 6.75
C ARG A 39 -11.38 6.61 5.43
N ARG A 40 -12.26 6.64 4.42
CA ARG A 40 -11.95 7.10 3.05
C ARG A 40 -11.19 8.43 2.98
N ALA A 41 -11.49 9.38 3.87
CA ALA A 41 -10.80 10.67 3.92
C ALA A 41 -9.28 10.57 4.16
N VAL A 42 -8.78 9.47 4.70
CA VAL A 42 -7.35 9.20 4.89
C VAL A 42 -6.62 8.92 3.56
N TYR A 43 -7.34 8.36 2.58
CA TYR A 43 -6.79 7.92 1.29
C TYR A 43 -7.19 8.83 0.12
N ALA A 44 -8.10 9.78 0.35
CA ALA A 44 -8.59 10.69 -0.67
C ALA A 44 -7.44 11.51 -1.28
N GLY A 45 -7.38 11.56 -2.62
CA GLY A 45 -6.36 12.29 -3.37
C GLY A 45 -4.99 11.59 -3.43
N ALA A 46 -4.88 10.34 -2.97
CA ALA A 46 -3.67 9.56 -3.17
C ALA A 46 -3.57 9.06 -4.61
N ASP A 47 -2.44 9.27 -5.28
CA ASP A 47 -2.20 8.71 -6.62
C ASP A 47 -1.99 7.18 -6.57
N VAL A 48 -1.46 6.68 -5.45
CA VAL A 48 -1.05 5.28 -5.28
C VAL A 48 -1.27 4.82 -3.83
N LEU A 49 -1.89 3.65 -3.66
CA LEU A 49 -1.86 2.87 -2.43
C LEU A 49 -0.79 1.78 -2.56
N TYR A 50 0.20 1.82 -1.67
CA TYR A 50 1.28 0.83 -1.62
C TYR A 50 1.26 0.02 -0.31
N ALA A 51 0.98 -1.27 -0.41
CA ALA A 51 0.98 -2.19 0.73
C ALA A 51 2.21 -3.11 0.73
N ARG A 52 2.87 -3.24 1.88
CA ARG A 52 4.05 -4.10 2.04
C ARG A 52 3.65 -5.39 2.74
N ASN A 53 4.09 -6.53 2.21
CA ASN A 53 3.79 -7.85 2.78
C ASN A 53 2.28 -8.07 2.99
N LEU A 54 1.47 -7.72 1.99
CA LEU A 54 0.01 -7.77 2.01
C LEU A 54 -0.47 -9.23 1.95
N PRO A 55 -1.07 -9.77 3.03
CA PRO A 55 -1.55 -11.14 3.04
C PRO A 55 -2.78 -11.29 2.13
N PRO A 56 -3.06 -12.50 1.60
CA PRO A 56 -4.12 -12.76 0.61
C PRO A 56 -5.50 -12.20 0.99
N GLU A 57 -5.91 -12.36 2.23
CA GLU A 57 -7.21 -11.92 2.76
C GLU A 57 -7.38 -10.39 2.76
N LEU A 58 -6.28 -9.62 2.77
CA LEU A 58 -6.31 -8.17 2.72
C LEU A 58 -6.14 -7.61 1.29
N GLN A 59 -5.81 -8.44 0.30
CA GLN A 59 -5.60 -7.97 -1.07
C GLN A 59 -6.87 -7.38 -1.68
N ARG A 60 -8.01 -8.07 -1.57
CA ARG A 60 -9.29 -7.61 -2.09
C ARG A 60 -9.75 -6.27 -1.48
N PRO A 61 -9.86 -6.12 -0.14
CA PRO A 61 -10.28 -4.84 0.44
C PRO A 61 -9.32 -3.70 0.11
N THR A 62 -8.01 -3.97 -0.01
CA THR A 62 -7.03 -2.95 -0.42
C THR A 62 -7.26 -2.49 -1.86
N VAL A 63 -7.52 -3.43 -2.79
CA VAL A 63 -7.82 -3.09 -4.19
C VAL A 63 -9.14 -2.33 -4.30
N GLU A 64 -10.19 -2.78 -3.60
CA GLU A 64 -11.49 -2.09 -3.58
C GLU A 64 -11.34 -0.66 -3.05
N LEU A 65 -10.61 -0.46 -1.96
CA LEU A 65 -10.33 0.87 -1.44
C LEU A 65 -9.61 1.74 -2.48
N ALA A 66 -8.56 1.23 -3.13
CA ALA A 66 -7.84 1.96 -4.18
C ALA A 66 -8.76 2.34 -5.35
N CYS A 67 -9.66 1.44 -5.78
CA CYS A 67 -10.70 1.76 -6.77
C CYS A 67 -11.63 2.87 -6.29
N THR A 68 -12.06 2.86 -5.02
CA THR A 68 -13.00 3.87 -4.49
C THR A 68 -12.40 5.28 -4.41
N VAL A 69 -11.08 5.40 -4.35
CA VAL A 69 -10.38 6.69 -4.29
C VAL A 69 -9.62 7.04 -5.57
N ASP A 70 -9.84 6.28 -6.65
CA ASP A 70 -9.18 6.45 -7.96
C ASP A 70 -7.64 6.43 -7.88
N ALA A 71 -7.10 5.51 -7.08
CA ALA A 71 -5.67 5.33 -6.89
C ALA A 71 -5.17 4.03 -7.53
N ALA A 72 -3.91 4.03 -7.98
CA ALA A 72 -3.26 2.79 -8.36
C ALA A 72 -2.99 1.92 -7.13
N CYS A 73 -3.29 0.61 -7.20
CA CYS A 73 -2.97 -0.33 -6.13
C CYS A 73 -1.68 -1.12 -6.44
N LEU A 74 -0.68 -0.96 -5.58
CA LEU A 74 0.58 -1.68 -5.61
C LEU A 74 0.78 -2.45 -4.31
N PHE A 75 1.26 -3.68 -4.39
CA PHE A 75 1.58 -4.44 -3.18
C PHE A 75 2.72 -5.42 -3.37
N THR A 76 3.35 -5.80 -2.26
CA THR A 76 4.25 -6.96 -2.19
C THR A 76 3.60 -8.01 -1.29
N THR A 77 3.85 -9.29 -1.55
CA THR A 77 3.33 -10.39 -0.72
C THR A 77 4.41 -10.91 0.23
N LEU A 78 4.03 -11.64 1.28
CA LEU A 78 5.00 -12.53 1.93
C LEU A 78 5.40 -13.57 0.90
N GLY A 79 6.69 -13.82 0.69
CA GLY A 79 7.24 -14.46 -0.53
C GLY A 79 6.66 -15.81 -0.99
N GLY A 80 5.81 -16.48 -0.20
CA GLY A 80 5.06 -17.68 -0.60
C GLY A 80 3.55 -17.49 -0.81
N ASP A 81 2.99 -16.33 -0.45
CA ASP A 81 1.55 -16.08 -0.50
C ASP A 81 1.06 -15.86 -1.94
N PRO A 82 -0.07 -16.48 -2.31
CA PRO A 82 -0.66 -16.29 -3.62
C PRO A 82 -1.26 -14.89 -3.78
N THR A 83 -1.40 -14.46 -5.03
CA THR A 83 -2.24 -13.32 -5.38
C THR A 83 -3.71 -13.75 -5.42
N ALA A 84 -4.54 -13.19 -4.53
CA ALA A 84 -5.98 -13.42 -4.46
C ALA A 84 -6.78 -12.48 -5.40
N VAL A 85 -6.10 -11.51 -6.01
CA VAL A 85 -6.66 -10.53 -6.95
C VAL A 85 -5.90 -10.55 -8.29
N PRO A 86 -6.54 -10.19 -9.42
CA PRO A 86 -5.82 -10.03 -10.68
C PRO A 86 -4.73 -8.97 -10.55
N ALA A 87 -3.49 -9.36 -10.81
CA ALA A 87 -2.34 -8.44 -10.72
C ALA A 87 -1.29 -8.75 -11.79
N ARG A 88 -0.67 -7.69 -12.32
CA ARG A 88 0.55 -7.79 -13.12
C ARG A 88 1.75 -7.84 -12.18
N ARG A 89 2.65 -8.79 -12.42
CA ARG A 89 3.90 -8.93 -11.67
C ARG A 89 5.00 -8.10 -12.32
N GLU A 90 5.80 -7.44 -11.49
CA GLU A 90 6.99 -6.70 -11.88
C GLU A 90 8.12 -7.10 -10.95
N GLN A 91 9.24 -7.56 -11.53
CA GLN A 91 10.39 -7.97 -10.73
C GLN A 91 11.27 -6.76 -10.41
N LEU A 92 11.44 -6.49 -9.11
CA LEU A 92 12.41 -5.52 -8.62
C LEU A 92 13.66 -6.26 -8.13
N PRO A 93 14.82 -5.58 -8.00
CA PRO A 93 16.06 -6.24 -7.56
C PRO A 93 15.99 -6.97 -6.20
N ALA A 94 15.00 -6.66 -5.36
CA ALA A 94 14.90 -7.22 -3.99
C ALA A 94 13.60 -8.00 -3.73
N GLU A 95 12.53 -7.76 -4.49
CA GLU A 95 11.20 -8.34 -4.23
C GLU A 95 10.34 -8.27 -5.49
N THR A 96 9.22 -9.00 -5.51
CA THR A 96 8.23 -8.90 -6.58
C THR A 96 7.17 -7.88 -6.21
N LEU A 97 6.99 -6.88 -7.08
CA LEU A 97 5.89 -5.93 -6.99
C LEU A 97 4.70 -6.45 -7.77
N TYR A 98 3.52 -6.34 -7.18
CA TYR A 98 2.25 -6.65 -7.81
C TYR A 98 1.49 -5.36 -8.03
N ARG A 99 1.07 -5.11 -9.27
CA ARG A 99 0.15 -4.03 -9.62
C ARG A 99 -1.22 -4.64 -9.87
N ALA A 100 -2.21 -4.29 -9.05
CA ALA A 100 -3.57 -4.78 -9.26
C ALA A 100 -4.11 -4.28 -10.61
N ARG A 101 -4.92 -5.12 -11.26
CA ARG A 101 -5.66 -4.73 -12.46
C ARG A 101 -7.04 -4.29 -12.01
N GLN A 102 -7.42 -3.06 -12.36
CA GLN A 102 -8.76 -2.53 -12.16
C GLN A 102 -9.69 -2.96 -13.29
#